data_AF-A0AB35PY46-F1
#
_entry.id   AF-A0AB35PY46-F1
#
_cell.length_a   1.000
_cell.length_b   1.000
_cell.length_c   1.000
_cell.angle_alpha   90.00
_cell.angle_beta   90.00
_cell.angle_gamma   90.00
#
_symmetry.space_group_name_H-M   'P 1'
#
loop_
_entity.id
_entity.type
_entity.pdbx_description
1 polymer ?
#
loop_
_entity_poly.entity_id
_entity_poly.type
_entity_poly.pdbx_seq_one_letter_code
_entity_poly.pdbx_strand_id
1 'polypeptide(L)'
;MITENGSHTEIKLSVPDVIPFVLARKNGDVFTAKCPAIIFQHYKDILFKLKQRFTESRDFVIIDWSDFSDHNKVVQGRTALTVMQKPQNHNLTIANIFYGDDEGHIAKMEYSAVSSIKADPMVV
;
A
#
# COMPACT_ATOMS: atom_id res chain seq x y z
N MET A 1 4.25 15.99 32.68
CA MET A 1 3.48 14.76 32.97
C MET A 1 2.06 14.96 32.50
N ILE A 2 1.67 14.26 31.44
CA ILE A 2 0.27 14.05 31.05
C ILE A 2 0.15 12.53 30.92
N THR A 3 -0.55 11.93 31.87
CA THR A 3 -0.89 10.52 31.90
C THR A 3 -2.12 10.31 31.04
N GLU A 4 -1.95 9.80 29.83
CA GLU A 4 -3.03 9.20 29.05
C GLU A 4 -2.72 7.73 28.83
N ASN A 5 -2.96 6.92 29.86
CA ASN A 5 -3.27 5.50 29.67
C ASN A 5 -4.68 5.41 29.07
N GLY A 6 -4.84 5.86 27.83
CA GLY A 6 -6.04 5.61 27.04
C GLY A 6 -5.95 4.21 26.45
N SER A 7 -6.84 3.31 26.88
CA SER A 7 -7.09 2.01 26.26
C SER A 7 -7.55 2.22 24.81
N HIS A 8 -6.61 2.41 23.90
CA HIS A 8 -6.87 2.43 22.47
C HIS A 8 -6.64 1.04 21.90
N THR A 9 -7.52 0.61 20.99
CA THR A 9 -7.30 -0.62 20.23
C THR A 9 -6.59 -0.26 18.93
N GLU A 10 -5.51 -0.97 18.61
CA GLU A 10 -4.76 -0.75 17.37
C GLU A 10 -5.11 -1.81 16.33
N ILE A 11 -5.41 -1.37 15.10
CA ILE A 11 -5.43 -2.26 13.94
C ILE A 11 -4.00 -2.28 13.40
N LYS A 12 -3.31 -3.39 13.63
CA LYS A 12 -1.92 -3.62 13.20
C LYS A 12 -1.87 -4.62 12.06
N LEU A 13 -0.94 -4.39 11.15
CA LEU A 13 -0.57 -5.36 10.14
C LEU A 13 0.80 -5.93 10.50
N SER A 14 0.85 -7.26 10.59
CA SER A 14 2.06 -8.04 10.85
C SER A 14 2.22 -9.03 9.71
N VAL A 15 3.32 -8.91 8.97
CA VAL A 15 3.65 -9.81 7.85
C VAL A 15 5.10 -10.28 8.04
N PRO A 16 5.46 -11.48 7.54
CA PRO A 16 6.84 -11.97 7.62
C PRO A 16 7.81 -10.94 7.04
N ASP A 17 8.98 -10.83 7.67
CA ASP A 17 10.10 -9.99 7.21
C ASP A 17 9.84 -8.48 7.11
N VAL A 18 8.72 -7.99 7.65
CA VAL A 18 8.41 -6.56 7.75
C VAL A 18 8.07 -6.21 9.21
N ILE A 19 8.66 -5.12 9.69
CA ILE A 19 8.35 -4.59 11.02
C ILE A 19 6.84 -4.27 11.10
N PRO A 20 6.10 -4.80 12.09
CA PRO A 20 4.67 -4.54 12.23
C PRO A 20 4.36 -3.04 12.29
N PHE A 21 3.28 -2.64 11.64
CA PHE A 21 2.87 -1.24 11.57
C PHE A 21 1.37 -1.06 11.80
N VAL A 22 0.99 0.12 12.29
CA VAL A 22 -0.39 0.44 12.66
C VAL A 22 -1.10 1.06 11.46
N LEU A 23 -2.25 0.50 11.09
CA LEU A 23 -3.15 1.03 10.06
C LEU A 23 -4.16 2.01 10.66
N ALA A 24 -4.68 1.72 11.85
CA ALA A 24 -5.62 2.61 12.52
C ALA A 24 -5.58 2.45 14.04
N ARG A 25 -6.04 3.48 14.75
CA ARG A 25 -6.30 3.43 16.19
C ARG A 25 -7.77 3.69 16.44
N LYS A 26 -8.39 2.90 17.33
CA LYS A 26 -9.74 3.11 17.84
C LYS A 26 -9.64 3.67 19.25
N ASN A 27 -10.30 4.80 19.50
CA ASN A 27 -10.49 5.37 20.83
C ASN A 27 -11.98 5.67 21.02
N GLY A 28 -12.66 4.92 21.90
CA GLY A 28 -14.13 4.91 21.95
C GLY A 28 -14.72 4.54 20.59
N ASP A 29 -15.60 5.37 20.04
CA ASP A 29 -16.23 5.16 18.73
C ASP A 29 -15.45 5.78 17.55
N VAL A 30 -14.33 6.44 17.82
CA VAL A 30 -13.55 7.15 16.81
C VAL A 30 -12.43 6.26 16.29
N PHE A 31 -12.37 6.10 14.96
CA PHE A 31 -11.25 5.49 14.25
C PHE A 31 -10.35 6.58 13.65
N THR A 32 -9.07 6.56 14.00
CA THR A 32 -8.04 7.41 13.40
C THR A 32 -7.17 6.57 12.47
N ALA A 33 -7.30 6.80 11.16
CA ALA A 33 -6.40 6.19 10.18
C ALA A 33 -4.97 6.72 10.35
N LYS A 34 -3.99 5.83 10.18
CA LYS A 34 -2.57 6.19 10.14
C LYS A 34 -2.11 6.29 8.68
N CYS A 35 -0.99 6.97 8.47
CA CYS A 35 -0.46 7.24 7.14
C CYS A 35 -0.39 6.00 6.22
N PRO A 36 0.06 4.81 6.67
CA PRO A 36 0.07 3.62 5.83
C PRO A 36 -1.32 3.21 5.32
N ALA A 37 -2.38 3.39 6.12
CA ALA A 37 -3.75 3.09 5.70
C ALA A 37 -4.26 4.08 4.63
N ILE A 38 -3.85 5.34 4.72
CA ILE A 38 -4.20 6.36 3.72
C ILE A 38 -3.50 6.05 2.40
N ILE A 39 -2.22 5.72 2.43
CA ILE A 39 -1.47 5.32 1.22
C ILE A 39 -2.04 4.03 0.61
N PHE A 40 -2.34 3.02 1.45
CA PHE A 40 -3.02 1.80 1.01
C PHE A 40 -4.31 2.11 0.24
N GLN A 41 -5.17 2.95 0.82
CA GLN A 41 -6.43 3.34 0.21
C GLN A 41 -6.19 4.08 -1.12
N HIS A 42 -5.18 4.95 -1.16
CA HIS A 42 -4.80 5.68 -2.37
C HIS A 42 -4.43 4.74 -3.54
N TYR A 43 -3.58 3.75 -3.31
CA TYR A 43 -3.24 2.76 -4.36
C TYR A 43 -4.43 1.93 -4.79
N LYS A 44 -5.29 1.54 -3.84
CA LYS A 44 -6.52 0.80 -4.13
C LYS A 44 -7.45 1.59 -5.05
N ASP A 45 -7.59 2.90 -4.80
CA ASP A 45 -8.42 3.79 -5.62
C ASP A 45 -7.84 4.00 -7.03
N ILE A 46 -6.50 4.13 -7.14
CA ILE A 46 -5.82 4.20 -8.43
C ILE A 46 -6.06 2.90 -9.22
N LEU A 47 -5.81 1.75 -8.61
CA LEU A 47 -6.02 0.45 -9.24
C LEU A 47 -7.47 0.28 -9.71
N PHE A 48 -8.44 0.67 -8.88
CA PHE A 48 -9.85 0.64 -9.25
C PHE A 48 -10.14 1.46 -10.50
N LYS A 49 -9.64 2.70 -10.56
CA LYS A 49 -9.78 3.58 -11.73
C LYS A 49 -9.10 3.01 -12.98
N LEU A 50 -7.90 2.44 -12.83
CA LEU A 50 -7.18 1.78 -13.92
C LEU A 50 -8.00 0.62 -14.51
N LYS A 51 -8.57 -0.23 -13.65
CA LYS A 51 -9.41 -1.36 -14.06
C LYS A 51 -10.71 -0.92 -14.75
N GLN A 52 -11.31 0.17 -14.31
CA GLN A 52 -12.50 0.72 -14.97
C GLN A 52 -12.19 1.29 -16.36
N ARG A 53 -11.00 1.88 -16.52
CA ARG A 53 -10.59 2.51 -17.78
C ARG A 53 -10.03 1.51 -18.79
N PHE A 54 -9.29 0.51 -18.32
CA PHE A 54 -8.57 -0.46 -19.15
C PHE A 54 -9.06 -1.87 -18.84
N THR A 55 -10.29 -2.18 -19.24
CA THR A 55 -11.00 -3.40 -18.87
C THR A 55 -10.36 -4.69 -19.39
N GLU A 56 -9.59 -4.60 -20.47
CA GLU A 56 -8.89 -5.74 -21.09
C GLU A 56 -7.47 -5.95 -20.53
N SER A 57 -6.95 -4.98 -19.76
CA SER A 57 -5.60 -5.05 -19.21
C SER A 57 -5.53 -6.01 -18.03
N ARG A 58 -4.56 -6.92 -18.09
CA ARG A 58 -4.24 -7.84 -16.99
C ARG A 58 -3.04 -7.37 -16.18
N ASP A 59 -2.25 -6.43 -16.68
CA ASP A 59 -1.02 -5.98 -16.05
C ASP A 59 -1.08 -4.48 -15.76
N PHE A 60 -0.94 -4.11 -14.50
CA PHE A 60 -0.93 -2.73 -14.06
C PHE A 60 0.39 -2.39 -13.39
N VAL A 61 0.94 -1.23 -13.73
CA VAL A 61 2.11 -0.67 -13.07
C VAL A 61 1.75 0.70 -12.52
N ILE A 62 1.92 0.89 -11.21
CA ILE A 62 1.81 2.19 -10.54
C ILE A 62 3.23 2.64 -10.22
N ILE A 63 3.61 3.81 -10.73
CA ILE A 63 4.88 4.47 -10.41
C ILE A 63 4.54 5.66 -9.51
N ASP A 64 4.96 5.58 -8.26
CA ASP A 64 4.71 6.58 -7.23
C ASP A 64 6.00 7.31 -6.89
N TRP A 65 6.01 8.62 -7.14
CA TRP A 65 7.10 9.51 -6.80
C TRP A 65 6.79 10.18 -5.46
N SER A 66 7.65 9.97 -4.48
CA SER A 66 7.44 10.44 -3.12
C SER A 66 8.71 11.05 -2.54
N ASP A 67 8.58 11.98 -1.60
CA ASP A 67 9.71 12.45 -0.82
C ASP A 67 10.33 11.29 -0.03
N PHE A 68 11.66 11.23 0.10
CA PHE A 68 12.33 10.23 0.91
C PHE A 68 11.90 10.27 2.40
N SER A 69 11.47 11.43 2.94
CA SER A 69 10.90 11.53 4.29
C SER A 69 9.63 10.69 4.45
N ASP A 70 8.94 10.42 3.35
CA ASP A 70 7.69 9.66 3.30
C ASP A 70 7.92 8.15 3.07
N HIS A 71 9.17 7.72 2.98
CA HIS A 71 9.54 6.33 2.69
C HIS A 71 8.74 5.31 3.50
N ASN A 72 8.70 5.45 4.82
CA ASN A 72 8.06 4.45 5.68
C ASN A 72 6.55 4.36 5.45
N LYS A 73 5.84 5.49 5.35
CA LYS A 73 4.38 5.47 5.14
C LYS A 73 4.04 4.90 3.77
N VAL A 74 4.87 5.19 2.76
CA VAL A 74 4.70 4.76 1.37
C VAL A 74 4.92 3.25 1.24
N VAL A 75 6.07 2.77 1.69
CA VAL A 75 6.44 1.34 1.65
C VAL A 75 5.44 0.51 2.45
N GLN A 76 5.06 0.95 3.66
CA GLN A 76 4.08 0.24 4.48
C GLN A 76 2.69 0.23 3.82
N GLY A 77 2.27 1.33 3.19
CA GLY A 77 1.00 1.38 2.45
C GLY A 77 0.96 0.43 1.25
N ARG A 78 2.07 0.33 0.49
CA ARG A 78 2.24 -0.65 -0.59
C ARG A 78 2.15 -2.08 -0.07
N THR A 79 2.86 -2.36 1.04
CA THR A 79 2.83 -3.67 1.69
C THR A 79 1.43 -4.04 2.14
N ALA A 80 0.70 -3.10 2.75
CA ALA A 80 -0.68 -3.30 3.17
C ALA A 80 -1.61 -3.65 2.01
N LEU A 81 -1.45 -3.02 0.84
CA LEU A 81 -2.23 -3.39 -0.34
C LEU A 81 -1.94 -4.83 -0.75
N THR A 82 -0.66 -5.17 -0.85
CA THR A 82 -0.20 -6.49 -1.31
C THR A 82 -0.81 -7.62 -0.49
N VAL A 83 -0.90 -7.45 0.83
CA VAL A 83 -1.36 -8.52 1.73
C VAL A 83 -2.86 -8.50 2.01
N MET A 84 -3.51 -7.33 1.94
CA MET A 84 -4.95 -7.20 2.22
C MET A 84 -5.82 -7.33 0.97
N GLN A 85 -5.22 -7.27 -0.23
CA GLN A 85 -5.93 -7.42 -1.47
C GLN A 85 -6.36 -8.88 -1.67
N LYS A 86 -7.66 -9.09 -1.90
CA LYS A 86 -8.19 -10.40 -2.31
C LYS A 86 -7.56 -10.80 -3.65
N PRO A 87 -7.31 -12.10 -3.93
CA PRO A 87 -6.81 -12.54 -5.23
C PRO A 87 -7.62 -11.93 -6.38
N GLN A 88 -6.92 -11.43 -7.42
CA GLN A 88 -7.54 -10.80 -8.59
C GLN A 88 -7.01 -11.42 -9.88
N ASN A 89 -7.79 -11.35 -10.96
CA ASN A 89 -7.33 -11.74 -12.29
C ASN A 89 -6.50 -10.62 -12.97
N HIS A 90 -5.53 -10.07 -12.24
CA HIS A 90 -4.60 -9.08 -12.75
C HIS A 90 -3.29 -9.12 -11.95
N ASN A 91 -2.20 -8.70 -12.59
CA ASN A 91 -0.91 -8.43 -11.96
C ASN A 91 -0.83 -6.94 -11.65
N LEU A 92 -0.26 -6.63 -10.49
CA LEU A 92 0.01 -5.26 -10.07
C LEU A 92 1.46 -5.13 -9.65
N THR A 93 2.19 -4.21 -10.26
CA THR A 93 3.49 -3.75 -9.76
C THR A 93 3.35 -2.33 -9.22
N ILE A 94 3.87 -2.10 -8.02
CA ILE A 94 4.00 -0.74 -7.47
C ILE A 94 5.49 -0.45 -7.30
N ALA A 95 5.98 0.53 -8.05
CA ALA A 95 7.33 1.07 -7.94
C ALA A 95 7.27 2.41 -7.20
N ASN A 96 7.97 2.50 -6.07
CA ASN A 96 8.17 3.73 -5.32
C ASN A 96 9.53 4.31 -5.65
N ILE A 97 9.53 5.53 -6.18
CA ILE A 97 10.74 6.31 -6.47
C ILE A 97 10.78 7.43 -5.44
N PHE A 98 11.87 7.48 -4.67
CA PHE A 98 12.05 8.47 -3.63
C PHE A 98 13.10 9.49 -4.03
N TYR A 99 12.72 10.77 -4.02
CA TYR A 99 13.64 11.88 -4.22
C TYR A 99 14.09 12.45 -2.88
N GLY A 100 15.36 12.86 -2.80
CA GLY A 100 15.98 13.36 -1.56
C GLY A 100 16.07 14.89 -1.48
N ASP A 101 15.74 15.58 -2.55
CA ASP A 101 15.85 17.03 -2.69
C ASP A 101 14.83 17.60 -3.67
N ASP A 102 14.75 18.94 -3.71
CA ASP A 102 13.86 19.69 -4.60
C ASP A 102 14.32 19.66 -6.07
N GLU A 103 15.54 19.19 -6.35
CA GLU A 103 16.08 19.02 -7.70
C GLU A 103 15.63 17.69 -8.34
N GLY A 104 14.99 16.83 -7.56
CA GLY A 104 14.44 15.55 -8.02
C GLY A 104 15.48 14.44 -8.11
N HIS A 105 16.61 14.56 -7.40
CA HIS A 105 17.60 13.50 -7.37
C HIS A 105 17.04 12.24 -6.69
N ILE A 106 17.12 11.13 -7.41
CA ILE A 106 16.63 9.84 -6.93
C ILE A 106 17.55 9.36 -5.81
N ALA A 107 17.01 9.35 -4.59
CA ALA A 107 17.69 8.83 -3.41
C ALA A 107 17.51 7.30 -3.30
N LYS A 108 16.35 6.78 -3.70
CA LYS A 108 16.04 5.35 -3.61
C LYS A 108 14.95 4.93 -4.58
N MET A 109 15.01 3.68 -5.04
CA MET A 109 13.92 3.03 -5.78
C MET A 109 13.62 1.68 -5.15
N GLU A 110 12.33 1.39 -4.95
CA GLU A 110 11.86 0.10 -4.47
C GLU A 110 10.63 -0.34 -5.26
N TYR A 111 10.47 -1.64 -5.48
CA TYR A 111 9.29 -2.17 -6.14
C TYR A 111 8.75 -3.43 -5.46
N SER A 112 7.45 -3.64 -5.56
CA SER A 112 6.76 -4.89 -5.20
C SER A 112 5.89 -5.34 -6.36
N ALA A 113 5.94 -6.63 -6.68
CA ALA A 113 5.06 -7.27 -7.66
C ALA A 113 4.07 -8.17 -6.94
N VAL A 114 2.79 -7.92 -7.17
CA VAL A 114 1.67 -8.75 -6.72
C VAL A 114 1.13 -9.46 -7.95
N SER A 115 1.50 -10.74 -8.12
CA SER A 115 0.88 -11.60 -9.13
C SER A 115 -0.16 -12.49 -8.47
N SER A 116 -1.36 -12.51 -9.04
CA SER A 116 -2.40 -13.45 -8.63
C SER A 116 -3.05 -14.11 -9.84
N ILE A 117 -2.24 -14.47 -10.84
CA ILE A 117 -2.69 -15.35 -11.92
C ILE A 117 -2.97 -16.72 -11.30
N LYS A 118 -4.26 -17.02 -11.04
CA LYS A 118 -4.68 -18.43 -11.13
C LYS A 118 -4.56 -18.78 -12.60
N ALA A 119 -3.78 -19.82 -12.92
CA ALA A 119 -3.80 -20.40 -14.25
C ALA A 119 -5.27 -20.65 -14.63
N ASP A 120 -5.75 -19.98 -15.68
CA ASP A 120 -7.02 -20.36 -16.29
C ASP A 120 -6.86 -21.83 -16.66
N PRO A 121 -7.73 -22.75 -16.19
CA PRO A 121 -7.78 -24.06 -16.79
C PRO A 121 -8.16 -23.83 -18.25
N MET A 122 -7.21 -24.07 -19.15
CA MET A 122 -7.40 -23.94 -20.58
C MET A 122 -8.70 -24.65 -20.95
N VAL A 123 -9.68 -23.89 -21.43
CA VAL A 123 -10.83 -24.44 -22.14
C VAL A 123 -10.27 -24.93 -23.47
N VAL A 124 -9.99 -26.23 -23.55
CA VAL A 124 -9.74 -26.96 -24.79
C VAL A 124 -11.08 -27.49 -25.30
#